data_AF-A0A9C9G0E6-F1
#
_entry.id   AF-A0A9C9G0E6-F1
#
_cell.length_a   1.000
_cell.length_b   1.000
_cell.length_c   1.000
_cell.angle_alpha   90.00
_cell.angle_beta   90.00
_cell.angle_gamma   90.00
#
_symmetry.space_group_name_H-M   'P 1'
#
loop_
_entity.id
_entity.type
_entity.pdbx_description
1 polymer ?
#
loop_
_entity_poly.entity_id
_entity_poly.type
_entity_poly.pdbx_seq_one_letter_code
_entity_poly.pdbx_strand_id
1 'polypeptide(L)'
;PGGSCKEQQWELFEAMRAQLVQFANAEVVVDITHGFRAQPFFASTVISLLRATEHGCADLRLLYGEFQPGQDAAPIWDLTLFVELQDWVHALVVFLRSGRADILNTLASRAESAIRRNHYQQGGGHQDMPKLKPLVNAISRFADDLATVRIASILLGIEENATKPGTSTAQALLQALQQCSGDVSRLMPPLQTVLEDLRNMVAPMCGVTTLSGATGHAALVALAELYSRLGRYAEAVVVVREGYICLSAGKGACDVGRDFADDERQGAEHDWYQVNPALQKQVGDIRNDIEHGGFRKQPLAGSALKKRVIDLVDRFAQAQAVASSEHRKPTGKTFFVSRHAGAVLWAKNHGIVVDQHVIHLQPEEVGTGDTVIGSLPVHLVAAICQRGAQYINLSMDLPRDLRGRELTAEEMERCAARLESFEVLNREVSPDIWTG
;
A
#
# COMPACT_ATOMS: atom_id res chain seq x y z
N PRO A 1 -31.01 11.90 -37.81
CA PRO A 1 -30.86 13.14 -37.00
C PRO A 1 -29.48 13.80 -37.22
N GLY A 2 -29.43 15.14 -37.29
CA GLY A 2 -28.19 15.89 -37.56
C GLY A 2 -27.37 16.26 -36.32
N GLY A 3 -27.93 16.07 -35.11
CA GLY A 3 -27.25 16.32 -33.84
C GLY A 3 -27.12 17.80 -33.44
N SER A 4 -27.96 18.68 -34.00
CA SER A 4 -27.87 20.14 -33.77
C SER A 4 -28.49 20.62 -32.46
N CYS A 5 -29.30 19.79 -31.78
CA CYS A 5 -29.84 20.03 -30.45
C CYS A 5 -29.77 18.75 -29.60
N LYS A 6 -30.01 18.85 -28.28
CA LYS A 6 -29.89 17.72 -27.34
C LYS A 6 -30.79 16.54 -27.72
N GLU A 7 -32.00 16.82 -28.19
CA GLU A 7 -32.97 15.79 -28.59
C GLU A 7 -32.43 15.00 -29.79
N GLN A 8 -31.94 15.71 -30.82
CA GLN A 8 -31.34 15.06 -31.98
C GLN A 8 -30.03 14.32 -31.66
N GLN A 9 -29.28 14.76 -30.63
CA GLN A 9 -28.09 14.06 -30.15
C GLN A 9 -28.47 12.73 -29.49
N TRP A 10 -29.52 12.70 -28.67
CA TRP A 10 -30.05 11.46 -28.10
C TRP A 10 -30.63 10.53 -29.15
N GLU A 11 -31.37 11.05 -30.14
CA GLU A 11 -31.85 10.26 -31.28
C GLU A 11 -30.69 9.62 -32.05
N LEU A 12 -29.59 10.36 -32.27
CA LEU A 12 -28.41 9.84 -32.95
C LEU A 12 -27.73 8.73 -32.13
N PHE A 13 -27.56 8.97 -30.82
CA PHE A 13 -27.00 8.00 -29.89
C PHE A 13 -27.79 6.69 -29.89
N GLU A 14 -29.12 6.77 -29.73
CA GLU A 14 -29.99 5.60 -29.70
C GLU A 14 -30.07 4.89 -31.06
N ALA A 15 -30.06 5.63 -32.17
CA ALA A 15 -30.01 5.02 -33.49
C ALA A 15 -28.73 4.20 -33.69
N MET A 16 -27.56 4.72 -33.31
CA MET A 16 -26.29 3.99 -33.36
C MET A 16 -26.30 2.77 -32.43
N ARG A 17 -26.75 2.95 -31.18
CA ARG A 17 -26.82 1.88 -30.18
C ARG A 17 -27.73 0.74 -30.64
N ALA A 18 -28.92 1.06 -31.13
CA ALA A 18 -29.90 0.07 -31.58
C ALA A 18 -29.43 -0.73 -32.80
N GLN A 19 -28.56 -0.16 -33.64
CA GLN A 19 -27.93 -0.88 -34.75
C GLN A 19 -26.80 -1.79 -34.26
N LEU A 20 -25.87 -1.26 -33.45
CA LEU A 20 -24.71 -2.03 -33.01
C LEU A 20 -25.08 -3.25 -32.13
N VAL A 21 -26.10 -3.13 -31.27
CA VAL A 21 -26.57 -4.24 -30.42
C VAL A 21 -27.02 -5.46 -31.23
N GLN A 22 -27.50 -5.27 -32.48
CA GLN A 22 -27.89 -6.40 -33.33
C GLN A 22 -26.71 -7.29 -33.73
N PHE A 23 -25.48 -6.77 -33.62
CA PHE A 23 -24.24 -7.44 -33.96
C PHE A 23 -23.42 -7.83 -32.71
N ALA A 24 -24.08 -7.99 -31.56
CA ALA A 24 -23.46 -8.25 -30.27
C ALA A 24 -22.39 -9.36 -30.28
N ASN A 25 -22.62 -10.42 -31.06
CA ASN A 25 -21.76 -11.62 -31.15
C ASN A 25 -20.97 -11.72 -32.47
N ALA A 26 -20.96 -10.66 -33.28
CA ALA A 26 -20.23 -10.62 -34.55
C ALA A 26 -18.93 -9.82 -34.41
N GLU A 27 -18.00 -10.06 -35.34
CA GLU A 27 -16.90 -9.12 -35.57
C GLU A 27 -17.49 -7.86 -36.23
N VAL A 28 -17.28 -6.70 -35.61
CA VAL A 28 -17.84 -5.43 -36.08
C VAL A 28 -16.72 -4.49 -36.49
N VAL A 29 -16.83 -3.92 -37.68
CA VAL A 29 -15.96 -2.81 -38.13
C VAL A 29 -16.79 -1.54 -38.17
N VAL A 30 -16.38 -0.56 -37.39
CA VAL A 30 -16.96 0.79 -37.38
C VAL A 30 -16.05 1.69 -38.20
N ASP A 31 -16.52 2.08 -39.37
CA ASP A 31 -15.85 3.04 -40.25
C ASP A 31 -16.35 4.46 -39.94
N ILE A 32 -15.44 5.35 -39.53
CA ILE A 32 -15.73 6.76 -39.26
C ILE A 32 -15.24 7.71 -40.35
N THR A 33 -14.77 7.21 -41.49
CA THR A 33 -14.23 7.98 -42.63
C THR A 33 -15.16 9.11 -43.07
N HIS A 34 -16.47 8.83 -43.13
CA HIS A 34 -17.49 9.79 -43.55
C HIS A 34 -18.31 10.37 -42.40
N GLY A 35 -17.86 10.21 -41.16
CA GLY A 35 -18.54 10.75 -39.99
C GLY A 35 -18.59 12.28 -40.02
N PHE A 36 -19.80 12.85 -40.01
CA PHE A 36 -19.97 14.29 -40.07
C PHE A 36 -19.90 14.93 -38.66
N ARG A 37 -18.97 15.88 -38.48
CA ARG A 37 -18.82 16.69 -37.25
C ARG A 37 -18.69 15.83 -35.98
N ALA A 38 -19.70 15.84 -35.12
CA ALA A 38 -19.67 15.17 -33.81
C ALA A 38 -20.02 13.67 -33.88
N GLN A 39 -20.41 13.13 -35.06
CA GLN A 39 -20.80 11.73 -35.19
C GLN A 39 -19.72 10.73 -34.71
N PRO A 40 -18.42 10.89 -35.03
CA PRO A 40 -17.38 9.99 -34.51
C PRO A 40 -17.27 10.01 -32.97
N PHE A 41 -17.50 11.17 -32.35
CA PHE A 41 -17.50 11.29 -30.88
C PHE A 41 -18.70 10.57 -30.25
N PHE A 42 -19.87 10.62 -30.89
CA PHE A 42 -21.03 9.83 -30.44
C PHE A 42 -20.81 8.33 -30.63
N ALA A 43 -20.20 7.92 -31.75
CA ALA A 43 -19.87 6.53 -32.03
C ALA A 43 -18.95 5.95 -30.94
N SER A 44 -17.89 6.65 -30.54
CA SER A 44 -17.01 6.19 -29.44
C SER A 44 -17.77 6.02 -28.13
N THR A 45 -18.64 6.98 -27.78
CA THR A 45 -19.45 6.92 -26.54
C THR A 45 -20.41 5.72 -26.55
N VAL A 46 -21.06 5.45 -27.67
CA VAL A 46 -21.94 4.26 -27.83
C VAL A 46 -21.13 2.98 -27.68
N ILE A 47 -19.97 2.88 -28.34
CA ILE A 47 -19.07 1.72 -28.25
C ILE A 47 -18.65 1.49 -26.80
N SER A 48 -18.25 2.54 -26.08
CA SER A 48 -17.88 2.45 -24.67
C SER A 48 -19.03 1.95 -23.79
N LEU A 49 -20.25 2.46 -24.00
CA LEU A 49 -21.43 2.00 -23.26
C LEU A 49 -21.70 0.51 -23.49
N LEU A 50 -21.68 0.07 -24.75
CA LEU A 50 -21.97 -1.31 -25.13
C LEU A 50 -20.93 -2.28 -24.55
N ARG A 51 -19.64 -1.93 -24.63
CA ARG A 51 -18.55 -2.72 -24.03
C ARG A 51 -18.65 -2.78 -22.50
N ALA A 52 -19.09 -1.70 -21.85
CA ALA A 52 -19.23 -1.66 -20.38
C ALA A 52 -20.48 -2.38 -19.84
N THR A 53 -21.53 -2.53 -20.65
CA THR A 53 -22.82 -3.12 -20.23
C THR A 53 -23.01 -4.58 -20.66
N GLU A 54 -21.95 -5.22 -21.18
CA GLU A 54 -21.96 -6.62 -21.65
C GLU A 54 -23.04 -6.92 -22.71
N HIS A 55 -23.55 -5.89 -23.41
CA HIS A 55 -24.55 -6.03 -24.47
C HIS A 55 -23.93 -6.26 -25.88
N GLY A 56 -22.72 -6.81 -25.91
CA GLY A 56 -22.01 -7.21 -27.14
C GLY A 56 -21.09 -6.15 -27.75
N CYS A 57 -20.48 -6.50 -28.89
CA CYS A 57 -19.35 -5.84 -29.56
C CYS A 57 -18.00 -6.03 -28.83
N ALA A 58 -17.75 -7.23 -28.30
CA ALA A 58 -16.45 -7.57 -27.74
C ALA A 58 -15.33 -7.48 -28.79
N ASP A 59 -15.62 -7.83 -30.03
CA ASP A 59 -14.69 -7.82 -31.15
C ASP A 59 -15.04 -6.71 -32.14
N LEU A 60 -14.60 -5.49 -31.81
CA LEU A 60 -14.89 -4.28 -32.57
C LEU A 60 -13.60 -3.62 -33.03
N ARG A 61 -13.54 -3.25 -34.31
CA ARG A 61 -12.49 -2.39 -34.88
C ARG A 61 -13.03 -1.02 -35.24
N LEU A 62 -12.26 0.03 -34.95
CA LEU A 62 -12.58 1.41 -35.31
C LEU A 62 -11.59 1.88 -36.37
N LEU A 63 -12.07 2.10 -37.60
CA LEU A 63 -11.22 2.45 -38.74
C LEU A 63 -11.53 3.86 -39.25
N TYR A 64 -10.49 4.55 -39.71
CA TYR A 64 -10.58 5.88 -40.32
C TYR A 64 -9.74 5.94 -41.59
N GLY A 65 -10.39 6.13 -42.73
CA GLY A 65 -9.75 6.45 -44.01
C GLY A 65 -9.40 7.93 -44.07
N GLU A 66 -8.12 8.25 -44.19
CA GLU A 66 -7.68 9.63 -44.34
C GLU A 66 -7.74 10.02 -45.82
N PHE A 67 -8.79 10.74 -46.21
CA PHE A 67 -8.89 11.23 -47.58
C PHE A 67 -7.75 12.22 -47.88
N GLN A 68 -6.90 11.85 -48.83
CA GLN A 68 -5.80 12.68 -49.31
C GLN A 68 -6.08 13.12 -50.76
N PRO A 69 -6.36 14.42 -51.02
CA PRO A 69 -6.64 14.91 -52.36
C PRO A 69 -5.50 14.59 -53.33
N GLY A 70 -5.84 14.05 -54.50
CA GLY A 70 -4.87 13.76 -55.56
C GLY A 70 -4.11 12.43 -55.40
N GLN A 71 -4.50 11.57 -54.46
CA GLN A 71 -4.02 10.19 -54.38
C GLN A 71 -5.13 9.19 -54.72
N ASP A 72 -4.79 8.15 -55.49
CA ASP A 72 -5.73 7.08 -55.87
C ASP A 72 -6.02 6.10 -54.71
N ALA A 73 -5.16 6.07 -53.69
CA ALA A 73 -5.32 5.24 -52.50
C ALA A 73 -5.13 6.09 -51.24
N ALA A 74 -6.09 6.02 -50.32
CA ALA A 74 -6.04 6.68 -49.02
C ALA A 74 -5.54 5.71 -47.94
N PRO A 75 -4.66 6.13 -47.02
CA PRO A 75 -4.28 5.30 -45.89
C PRO A 75 -5.47 5.07 -44.95
N ILE A 76 -5.59 3.86 -44.42
CA ILE A 76 -6.58 3.48 -43.41
C ILE A 76 -5.85 3.38 -42.07
N TRP A 77 -6.31 4.17 -41.11
CA TRP A 77 -5.83 4.18 -39.75
C TRP A 77 -6.73 3.29 -38.88
N ASP A 78 -6.11 2.35 -38.17
CA ASP A 78 -6.77 1.57 -37.13
C ASP A 78 -6.68 2.32 -35.79
N LEU A 79 -7.83 2.82 -35.32
CA LEU A 79 -7.97 3.58 -34.09
C LEU A 79 -8.48 2.73 -32.92
N THR A 80 -8.57 1.40 -33.10
CA THR A 80 -9.07 0.47 -32.10
C THR A 80 -8.29 0.53 -30.79
N LEU A 81 -6.98 0.83 -30.86
CA LEU A 81 -6.11 0.99 -29.69
C LEU A 81 -6.66 1.99 -28.66
N PHE A 82 -7.32 3.07 -29.11
CA PHE A 82 -7.87 4.08 -28.19
C PHE A 82 -9.13 3.60 -27.46
N VAL A 83 -9.92 2.73 -28.10
CA VAL A 83 -11.06 2.07 -27.45
C VAL A 83 -10.57 1.03 -26.45
N GLU A 84 -9.55 0.24 -26.82
CA GLU A 84 -8.90 -0.71 -25.90
C GLU A 84 -8.28 -0.01 -24.70
N LEU A 85 -7.58 1.11 -24.92
CA LEU A 85 -6.98 1.91 -23.86
C LEU A 85 -8.02 2.32 -22.81
N GLN A 86 -9.19 2.78 -23.25
CA GLN A 86 -10.24 3.19 -22.33
C GLN A 86 -10.74 2.01 -21.46
N ASP A 87 -10.91 0.83 -22.04
CA ASP A 87 -11.31 -0.36 -21.28
C ASP A 87 -10.25 -0.75 -20.24
N TRP A 88 -8.98 -0.73 -20.62
CA TRP A 88 -7.86 -1.02 -19.70
C TRP A 88 -7.80 0.00 -18.56
N VAL A 89 -7.89 1.30 -18.86
CA VAL A 89 -7.94 2.34 -17.84
C VAL A 89 -9.11 2.09 -16.89
N HIS A 90 -10.30 1.84 -17.43
CA HIS A 90 -11.49 1.61 -16.63
C HIS A 90 -11.32 0.40 -15.70
N ALA A 91 -10.91 -0.76 -16.23
CA ALA A 91 -10.77 -1.99 -15.46
C ALA A 91 -9.69 -1.88 -14.37
N LEU A 92 -8.55 -1.24 -14.67
CA LEU A 92 -7.49 -1.01 -13.68
C LEU A 92 -7.91 0.00 -12.60
N VAL A 93 -8.65 1.05 -12.95
CA VAL A 93 -9.21 2.00 -11.98
C VAL A 93 -10.26 1.33 -11.10
N VAL A 94 -11.11 0.46 -11.65
CA VAL A 94 -12.06 -0.35 -10.86
C VAL A 94 -11.29 -1.22 -9.86
N PHE A 95 -10.22 -1.88 -10.28
CA PHE A 95 -9.37 -2.66 -9.39
C PHE A 95 -8.73 -1.79 -8.30
N LEU A 96 -8.14 -0.62 -8.64
CA LEU A 96 -7.55 0.31 -7.66
C LEU A 96 -8.54 0.80 -6.59
N ARG A 97 -9.82 0.93 -6.95
CA ARG A 97 -10.88 1.47 -6.08
C ARG A 97 -11.67 0.41 -5.33
N SER A 98 -11.71 -0.83 -5.82
CA SER A 98 -12.55 -1.90 -5.26
C SER A 98 -11.81 -3.18 -4.90
N GLY A 99 -10.60 -3.38 -5.42
CA GLY A 99 -9.85 -4.64 -5.32
C GLY A 99 -10.39 -5.76 -6.20
N ARG A 100 -11.35 -5.50 -7.11
CA ARG A 100 -11.95 -6.50 -8.02
C ARG A 100 -11.30 -6.51 -9.40
N ALA A 101 -11.09 -7.70 -9.95
CA ALA A 101 -10.32 -7.90 -11.18
C ALA A 101 -11.10 -8.58 -12.32
N ASP A 102 -12.41 -8.82 -12.15
CA ASP A 102 -13.22 -9.70 -13.01
C ASP A 102 -13.06 -9.39 -14.51
N ILE A 103 -13.14 -8.10 -14.87
CA ILE A 103 -13.11 -7.62 -16.26
C ILE A 103 -11.73 -7.80 -16.91
N LEU A 104 -10.64 -7.75 -16.13
CA LEU A 104 -9.27 -7.75 -16.67
C LEU A 104 -8.94 -9.04 -17.42
N ASN A 105 -9.48 -10.18 -17.00
CA ASN A 105 -9.27 -11.47 -17.68
C ASN A 105 -9.90 -11.50 -19.08
N THR A 106 -11.07 -10.88 -19.23
CA THR A 106 -11.73 -10.72 -20.53
C THR A 106 -10.90 -9.82 -21.44
N LEU A 107 -10.41 -8.68 -20.92
CA LEU A 107 -9.55 -7.75 -21.68
C LEU A 107 -8.25 -8.41 -22.14
N ALA A 108 -7.57 -9.15 -21.25
CA ALA A 108 -6.34 -9.85 -21.58
C ALA A 108 -6.56 -10.90 -22.69
N SER A 109 -7.64 -11.68 -22.58
CA SER A 109 -7.98 -12.70 -23.58
C SER A 109 -8.30 -12.07 -24.93
N ARG A 110 -9.03 -10.94 -24.94
CA ARG A 110 -9.29 -10.19 -26.18
C ARG A 110 -8.02 -9.66 -26.81
N ALA A 111 -7.14 -9.04 -26.02
CA ALA A 111 -5.86 -8.51 -26.51
C ALA A 111 -4.98 -9.62 -27.11
N GLU A 112 -4.90 -10.79 -26.48
CA GLU A 112 -4.19 -11.94 -27.04
C GLU A 112 -4.80 -12.45 -28.34
N SER A 113 -6.14 -12.54 -28.43
CA SER A 113 -6.84 -12.96 -29.65
C SER A 113 -6.61 -11.98 -30.80
N ALA A 114 -6.56 -10.68 -30.52
CA ALA A 114 -6.21 -9.66 -31.50
C ALA A 114 -4.76 -9.82 -32.01
N ILE A 115 -3.80 -10.02 -31.10
CA ILE A 115 -2.39 -10.28 -31.45
C ILE A 115 -2.28 -11.54 -32.35
N ARG A 116 -2.97 -12.63 -31.99
CA ARG A 116 -2.90 -13.91 -32.74
C ARG A 116 -3.48 -13.80 -34.16
N ARG A 117 -4.61 -13.12 -34.34
CA ARG A 117 -5.26 -12.96 -35.67
C ARG A 117 -4.35 -12.21 -36.65
N ASN A 118 -3.67 -11.17 -36.18
CA ASN A 118 -2.78 -10.37 -37.03
C ASN A 118 -1.45 -11.08 -37.35
N HIS A 119 -1.02 -12.05 -36.54
CA HIS A 119 0.15 -12.87 -36.90
C HIS A 119 -0.05 -13.76 -38.14
N TYR A 120 -1.30 -14.07 -38.53
CA TYR A 120 -1.62 -14.89 -39.70
C TYR A 120 -1.81 -14.09 -41.00
N GLN A 121 -1.98 -12.76 -40.92
CA GLN A 121 -2.08 -11.86 -42.07
C GLN A 121 -0.79 -11.04 -42.18
N GLN A 122 -0.01 -11.26 -43.22
CA GLN A 122 1.40 -10.84 -43.36
C GLN A 122 1.72 -9.39 -42.92
N GLY A 123 2.82 -9.23 -42.18
CA GLY A 123 3.84 -8.21 -42.48
C GLY A 123 3.90 -6.93 -41.65
N GLY A 124 2.86 -6.54 -40.91
CA GLY A 124 2.95 -5.35 -40.06
C GLY A 124 1.61 -4.97 -39.45
N GLY A 125 1.65 -4.53 -38.18
CA GLY A 125 0.47 -3.94 -37.50
C GLY A 125 -0.10 -4.76 -36.35
N HIS A 126 0.74 -5.16 -35.39
CA HIS A 126 0.43 -5.06 -33.95
C HIS A 126 1.64 -5.47 -33.10
N GLN A 127 2.73 -4.73 -33.27
CA GLN A 127 3.69 -4.55 -32.18
C GLN A 127 3.13 -3.60 -31.09
N ASP A 128 1.88 -3.14 -31.23
CA ASP A 128 1.30 -1.99 -30.53
C ASP A 128 0.53 -2.32 -29.25
N MET A 129 0.44 -3.60 -28.86
CA MET A 129 -0.18 -4.03 -27.61
C MET A 129 0.84 -4.70 -26.68
N PRO A 130 0.95 -4.26 -25.41
CA PRO A 130 1.82 -4.91 -24.44
C PRO A 130 1.30 -6.30 -24.06
N LYS A 131 2.22 -7.22 -23.73
CA LYS A 131 1.85 -8.55 -23.20
C LYS A 131 1.39 -8.42 -21.75
N LEU A 132 0.08 -8.20 -21.56
CA LEU A 132 -0.49 -7.94 -20.23
C LEU A 132 -1.00 -9.18 -19.49
N LYS A 133 -1.03 -10.37 -20.13
CA LYS A 133 -1.57 -11.58 -19.48
C LYS A 133 -0.87 -11.94 -18.16
N PRO A 134 0.47 -11.90 -18.04
CA PRO A 134 1.14 -12.15 -16.76
C PRO A 134 0.72 -11.15 -15.68
N LEU A 135 0.61 -9.86 -16.03
CA LEU A 135 0.12 -8.83 -15.12
C LEU A 135 -1.32 -9.11 -14.66
N VAL A 136 -2.22 -9.41 -15.60
CA VAL A 136 -3.62 -9.69 -15.28
C VAL A 136 -3.77 -10.94 -14.41
N ASN A 137 -2.98 -11.98 -14.64
CA ASN A 137 -2.97 -13.17 -13.79
C ASN A 137 -2.50 -12.82 -12.37
N ALA A 138 -1.47 -11.99 -12.22
CA ALA A 138 -0.99 -11.54 -10.92
C ALA A 138 -2.02 -10.65 -10.20
N ILE A 139 -2.68 -9.73 -10.91
CA ILE A 139 -3.77 -8.92 -10.38
C ILE A 139 -4.92 -9.81 -9.91
N SER A 140 -5.33 -10.80 -10.72
CA SER A 140 -6.43 -11.70 -10.38
C SER A 140 -6.14 -12.51 -9.12
N ARG A 141 -4.96 -13.12 -9.02
CA ARG A 141 -4.56 -13.91 -7.84
C ARG A 141 -4.49 -13.03 -6.58
N PHE A 142 -3.95 -11.82 -6.68
CA PHE A 142 -3.97 -10.86 -5.57
C PHE A 142 -5.41 -10.44 -5.21
N ALA A 143 -6.27 -10.20 -6.19
CA ALA A 143 -7.67 -9.84 -5.98
C ALA A 143 -8.45 -10.95 -5.26
N ASP A 144 -8.25 -12.22 -5.63
CA ASP A 144 -8.90 -13.37 -5.00
C ASP A 144 -8.46 -13.53 -3.53
N ASP A 145 -7.15 -13.40 -3.26
CA ASP A 145 -6.62 -13.43 -1.91
C ASP A 145 -7.14 -12.27 -1.07
N LEU A 146 -7.21 -11.07 -1.66
CA LEU A 146 -7.77 -9.89 -1.02
C LEU A 146 -9.27 -10.10 -0.75
N ALA A 147 -10.03 -10.62 -1.72
CA ALA A 147 -11.46 -10.95 -1.59
C ALA A 147 -11.71 -11.92 -0.43
N THR A 148 -10.78 -12.83 -0.17
CA THR A 148 -10.94 -13.92 0.80
C THR A 148 -10.09 -13.76 2.06
N VAL A 149 -9.42 -12.61 2.25
CA VAL A 149 -8.62 -12.26 3.43
C VAL A 149 -7.47 -13.24 3.71
N ARG A 150 -6.75 -13.67 2.67
CA ARG A 150 -5.61 -14.60 2.81
C ARG A 150 -4.31 -13.87 3.16
N ILE A 151 -4.23 -13.28 4.37
CA ILE A 151 -3.09 -12.46 4.83
C ILE A 151 -1.73 -13.14 4.55
N ALA A 152 -1.59 -14.42 4.89
CA ALA A 152 -0.35 -15.17 4.69
C ALA A 152 0.01 -15.38 3.20
N SER A 153 -0.96 -15.57 2.31
CA SER A 153 -0.71 -15.64 0.86
C SER A 153 -0.29 -14.27 0.31
N ILE A 154 -1.00 -13.21 0.73
CA ILE A 154 -0.75 -11.82 0.33
C ILE A 154 0.64 -11.35 0.72
N LEU A 155 1.05 -11.59 1.98
CA LEU A 155 2.26 -11.02 2.57
C LEU A 155 3.46 -11.98 2.54
N LEU A 156 3.24 -13.28 2.80
CA LEU A 156 4.31 -14.26 2.96
C LEU A 156 4.44 -15.27 1.80
N GLY A 157 3.43 -15.39 0.94
CA GLY A 157 3.42 -16.38 -0.15
C GLY A 157 3.19 -17.80 0.31
N ILE A 158 2.39 -17.97 1.37
CA ILE A 158 2.06 -19.28 1.92
C ILE A 158 0.73 -19.73 1.33
N GLU A 159 0.78 -20.79 0.54
CA GLU A 159 -0.37 -21.39 -0.14
C GLU A 159 -0.74 -22.76 0.45
N GLU A 160 -1.93 -23.24 0.08
CA GLU A 160 -2.39 -24.57 0.46
C GLU A 160 -1.38 -25.66 0.06
N ASN A 161 -1.06 -26.56 0.99
CA ASN A 161 -0.13 -27.68 0.80
C ASN A 161 1.33 -27.29 0.45
N ALA A 162 1.70 -26.01 0.47
CA ALA A 162 3.07 -25.59 0.19
C ALA A 162 4.03 -26.08 1.29
N THR A 163 5.19 -26.63 0.89
CA THR A 163 6.24 -27.07 1.82
C THR A 163 7.17 -25.94 2.26
N LYS A 164 7.21 -24.86 1.47
CA LYS A 164 7.99 -23.63 1.72
C LYS A 164 7.21 -22.42 1.21
N PRO A 165 7.40 -21.23 1.79
CA PRO A 165 6.85 -20.00 1.25
C PRO A 165 7.32 -19.78 -0.20
N GLY A 166 6.38 -19.50 -1.09
CA GLY A 166 6.65 -19.05 -2.45
C GLY A 166 6.73 -17.52 -2.52
N THR A 167 6.57 -16.97 -3.73
CA THR A 167 6.40 -15.52 -3.89
C THR A 167 5.00 -15.12 -3.43
N SER A 168 4.91 -14.17 -2.49
CA SER A 168 3.65 -13.60 -2.05
C SER A 168 2.89 -12.94 -3.19
N THR A 169 1.56 -12.91 -3.12
CA THR A 169 0.77 -12.35 -4.23
C THR A 169 0.97 -10.85 -4.40
N ALA A 170 1.26 -10.12 -3.31
CA ALA A 170 1.70 -8.72 -3.40
C ALA A 170 3.05 -8.60 -4.14
N GLN A 171 4.03 -9.42 -3.79
CA GLN A 171 5.36 -9.41 -4.42
C GLN A 171 5.30 -9.84 -5.90
N ALA A 172 4.49 -10.84 -6.22
CA ALA A 172 4.30 -11.31 -7.59
C ALA A 172 3.64 -10.23 -8.46
N LEU A 173 2.66 -9.49 -7.92
CA LEU A 173 2.06 -8.35 -8.61
C LEU A 173 3.07 -7.23 -8.85
N LEU A 174 3.88 -6.89 -7.84
CA LEU A 174 4.95 -5.89 -8.00
C LEU A 174 5.96 -6.28 -9.10
N GLN A 175 6.36 -7.55 -9.14
CA GLN A 175 7.25 -8.07 -10.18
C GLN A 175 6.62 -8.02 -11.57
N ALA A 176 5.34 -8.37 -11.70
CA ALA A 176 4.62 -8.33 -12.97
C ALA A 176 4.49 -6.88 -13.50
N LEU A 177 4.23 -5.91 -12.60
CA LEU A 177 4.21 -4.48 -12.94
C LEU A 177 5.56 -4.00 -13.46
N GLN A 178 6.67 -4.41 -12.81
CA GLN A 178 8.02 -4.07 -13.25
C GLN A 178 8.34 -4.65 -14.63
N GLN A 179 7.96 -5.90 -14.87
CA GLN A 179 8.23 -6.61 -16.13
C GLN A 179 7.48 -5.99 -17.32
N CYS A 180 6.23 -5.56 -17.15
CA CYS A 180 5.45 -4.99 -18.25
C CYS A 180 5.68 -3.49 -18.48
N SER A 181 6.35 -2.78 -17.55
CA SER A 181 6.50 -1.32 -17.58
C SER A 181 7.11 -0.79 -18.88
N GLY A 182 8.13 -1.47 -19.42
CA GLY A 182 8.81 -1.04 -20.65
C GLY A 182 7.91 -1.12 -21.88
N ASP A 183 7.20 -2.24 -22.03
CA ASP A 183 6.26 -2.43 -23.14
C ASP A 183 5.08 -1.47 -23.02
N VAL A 184 4.52 -1.28 -21.83
CA VAL A 184 3.40 -0.36 -21.61
C VAL A 184 3.81 1.09 -21.90
N SER A 185 5.00 1.52 -21.47
CA SER A 185 5.48 2.89 -21.74
C SER A 185 5.66 3.16 -23.23
N ARG A 186 6.01 2.14 -24.02
CA ARG A 186 6.17 2.27 -25.48
C ARG A 186 4.84 2.20 -26.22
N LEU A 187 3.95 1.29 -25.80
CA LEU A 187 2.80 0.86 -26.60
C LEU A 187 1.47 1.45 -26.11
N MET A 188 1.34 1.70 -24.81
CA MET A 188 0.17 2.32 -24.20
C MET A 188 0.60 3.33 -23.11
N PRO A 189 1.33 4.41 -23.48
CA PRO A 189 1.91 5.35 -22.52
C PRO A 189 0.92 5.88 -21.45
N PRO A 190 -0.35 6.19 -21.77
CA PRO A 190 -1.30 6.69 -20.78
C PRO A 190 -1.61 5.70 -19.64
N LEU A 191 -1.38 4.40 -19.82
CA LEU A 191 -1.54 3.42 -18.74
C LEU A 191 -0.43 3.50 -17.69
N GLN A 192 0.71 4.11 -18.02
CA GLN A 192 1.86 4.16 -17.11
C GLN A 192 1.51 4.79 -15.76
N THR A 193 0.72 5.86 -15.76
CA THR A 193 0.25 6.50 -14.52
C THR A 193 -0.61 5.55 -13.67
N VAL A 194 -1.48 4.76 -14.31
CA VAL A 194 -2.34 3.81 -13.59
C VAL A 194 -1.52 2.63 -13.04
N LEU A 195 -0.52 2.17 -13.78
CA LEU A 195 0.42 1.14 -13.30
C LEU A 195 1.28 1.64 -12.14
N GLU A 196 1.59 2.93 -12.12
CA GLU A 196 2.30 3.56 -11.01
C GLU A 196 1.45 3.59 -9.74
N ASP A 197 0.17 3.96 -9.86
CA ASP A 197 -0.77 3.89 -8.74
C ASP A 197 -0.91 2.46 -8.20
N LEU A 198 -0.91 1.46 -9.08
CA LEU A 198 -0.91 0.05 -8.68
C LEU A 198 0.37 -0.32 -7.94
N ARG A 199 1.53 0.10 -8.44
CA ARG A 199 2.82 -0.12 -7.77
C ARG A 199 2.81 0.47 -6.37
N ASN A 200 2.35 1.70 -6.20
CA ASN A 200 2.24 2.36 -4.91
C ASN A 200 1.24 1.68 -3.97
N MET A 201 0.18 1.08 -4.52
CA MET A 201 -0.80 0.31 -3.76
C MET A 201 -0.20 -0.98 -3.16
N VAL A 202 0.65 -1.73 -3.89
CA VAL A 202 1.17 -3.03 -3.42
C VAL A 202 2.53 -2.97 -2.76
N ALA A 203 3.41 -2.03 -3.15
CA ALA A 203 4.80 -1.98 -2.67
C ALA A 203 4.96 -2.00 -1.14
N PRO A 204 4.12 -1.32 -0.32
CA PRO A 204 4.24 -1.35 1.14
C PRO A 204 4.01 -2.73 1.78
N MET A 205 3.45 -3.70 1.04
CA MET A 205 3.18 -5.07 1.51
C MET A 205 4.23 -6.08 1.03
N CYS A 206 5.27 -5.64 0.33
CA CYS A 206 6.28 -6.50 -0.30
C CYS A 206 7.52 -6.72 0.58
N GLY A 207 8.30 -7.77 0.28
CA GLY A 207 9.59 -8.04 0.94
C GLY A 207 9.51 -8.58 2.37
N VAL A 208 8.33 -9.04 2.81
CA VAL A 208 8.08 -9.49 4.19
C VAL A 208 8.28 -11.01 4.28
N THR A 209 9.03 -11.45 5.29
CA THR A 209 9.32 -12.87 5.52
C THR A 209 8.71 -13.41 6.81
N THR A 210 8.20 -12.52 7.68
CA THR A 210 7.48 -12.86 8.90
C THR A 210 6.47 -11.76 9.22
N LEU A 211 5.34 -12.13 9.83
CA LEU A 211 4.35 -11.17 10.34
C LEU A 211 4.72 -10.59 11.71
N SER A 212 5.75 -11.14 12.37
CA SER A 212 6.29 -10.61 13.63
C SER A 212 7.24 -9.43 13.39
N GLY A 213 7.39 -8.57 14.40
CA GLY A 213 8.37 -7.47 14.39
C GLY A 213 8.02 -6.26 13.50
N ALA A 214 9.03 -5.42 13.24
CA ALA A 214 8.89 -4.12 12.56
C ALA A 214 8.31 -4.22 11.15
N THR A 215 8.94 -5.03 10.32
CA THR A 215 8.58 -5.20 8.91
C THR A 215 7.23 -5.89 8.75
N GLY A 216 6.96 -6.92 9.55
CA GLY A 216 5.67 -7.63 9.53
C GLY A 216 4.51 -6.73 9.94
N HIS A 217 4.68 -5.92 10.99
CA HIS A 217 3.69 -4.95 11.41
C HIS A 217 3.42 -3.89 10.33
N ALA A 218 4.46 -3.28 9.75
CA ALA A 218 4.29 -2.29 8.69
C ALA A 218 3.49 -2.84 7.51
N ALA A 219 3.71 -4.10 7.12
CA ALA A 219 2.97 -4.74 6.05
C ALA A 219 1.51 -5.05 6.43
N LEU A 220 1.25 -5.44 7.67
CA LEU A 220 -0.12 -5.61 8.19
C LEU A 220 -0.87 -4.28 8.25
N VAL A 221 -0.19 -3.19 8.64
CA VAL A 221 -0.74 -1.82 8.62
C VAL A 221 -1.12 -1.44 7.19
N ALA A 222 -0.19 -1.60 6.23
CA ALA A 222 -0.45 -1.32 4.83
C ALA A 222 -1.65 -2.13 4.28
N LEU A 223 -1.78 -3.39 4.65
CA LEU A 223 -2.91 -4.23 4.25
C LEU A 223 -4.24 -3.76 4.89
N ALA A 224 -4.23 -3.38 6.18
CA ALA A 224 -5.40 -2.86 6.86
C ALA A 224 -5.86 -1.51 6.27
N GLU A 225 -4.92 -0.62 5.96
CA GLU A 225 -5.16 0.65 5.27
C GLU A 225 -5.71 0.43 3.87
N LEU A 226 -5.18 -0.54 3.12
CA LEU A 226 -5.71 -0.92 1.82
C LEU A 226 -7.18 -1.35 1.92
N TYR A 227 -7.51 -2.28 2.82
CA TYR A 227 -8.91 -2.69 3.02
C TYR A 227 -9.82 -1.52 3.40
N SER A 228 -9.38 -0.65 4.32
CA SER A 228 -10.14 0.54 4.73
C SER A 228 -10.40 1.50 3.55
N ARG A 229 -9.37 1.75 2.73
CA ARG A 229 -9.45 2.59 1.52
C ARG A 229 -10.41 2.03 0.48
N LEU A 230 -10.46 0.70 0.32
CA LEU A 230 -11.39 0.00 -0.57
C LEU A 230 -12.82 -0.10 -0.02
N GLY A 231 -13.08 0.40 1.20
CA GLY A 231 -14.38 0.29 1.86
C GLY A 231 -14.69 -1.09 2.42
N ARG A 232 -13.67 -1.94 2.57
CA ARG A 232 -13.74 -3.34 3.03
C ARG A 232 -13.46 -3.42 4.52
N TYR A 233 -14.39 -2.87 5.30
CA TYR A 233 -14.19 -2.60 6.72
C TYR A 233 -14.12 -3.86 7.59
N ALA A 234 -14.84 -4.93 7.22
CA ALA A 234 -14.78 -6.21 7.93
C ALA A 234 -13.36 -6.78 7.88
N GLU A 235 -12.79 -6.81 6.67
CA GLU A 235 -11.48 -7.33 6.36
C GLU A 235 -10.37 -6.50 7.02
N ALA A 236 -10.51 -5.16 7.03
CA ALA A 236 -9.59 -4.28 7.75
C ALA A 236 -9.53 -4.63 9.25
N VAL A 237 -10.68 -4.87 9.88
CA VAL A 237 -10.75 -5.23 11.31
C VAL A 237 -10.15 -6.62 11.58
N VAL A 238 -10.30 -7.57 10.65
CA VAL A 238 -9.62 -8.87 10.73
C VAL A 238 -8.10 -8.67 10.76
N VAL A 239 -7.54 -7.89 9.83
CA VAL A 239 -6.09 -7.63 9.78
C VAL A 239 -5.61 -6.93 11.06
N VAL A 240 -6.35 -5.94 11.56
CA VAL A 240 -6.02 -5.25 12.82
C VAL A 240 -6.04 -6.22 14.01
N ARG A 241 -7.06 -7.09 14.12
CA ARG A 241 -7.12 -8.09 15.20
C ARG A 241 -5.92 -9.04 15.14
N GLU A 242 -5.68 -9.65 13.98
CA GLU A 242 -4.56 -10.59 13.84
C GLU A 242 -3.22 -9.90 14.07
N GLY A 243 -3.07 -8.66 13.59
CA GLY A 243 -1.84 -7.89 13.73
C GLY A 243 -1.53 -7.43 15.15
N TYR A 244 -2.53 -7.11 15.97
CA TYR A 244 -2.30 -6.82 17.39
C TYR A 244 -1.78 -8.03 18.15
N ILE A 245 -2.23 -9.24 17.81
CA ILE A 245 -1.69 -10.47 18.41
C ILE A 245 -0.24 -10.67 17.93
N CYS A 246 0.04 -10.40 16.65
CA CYS A 246 1.40 -10.53 16.12
C CYS A 246 2.40 -9.50 16.68
N LEU A 247 1.94 -8.35 17.18
CA LEU A 247 2.81 -7.30 17.75
C LEU A 247 3.54 -7.75 19.02
N SER A 248 2.86 -8.51 19.88
CA SER A 248 3.39 -8.99 21.16
C SER A 248 3.97 -10.41 21.07
N ALA A 249 3.94 -11.03 19.89
CA ALA A 249 4.21 -12.46 19.74
C ALA A 249 5.46 -12.76 18.92
N GLY A 250 6.05 -13.93 19.18
CA GLY A 250 7.16 -14.46 18.41
C GLY A 250 6.73 -15.01 17.05
N LYS A 251 7.72 -15.37 16.23
CA LYS A 251 7.52 -15.88 14.86
C LYS A 251 6.52 -17.06 14.78
N GLY A 252 6.60 -18.03 15.70
CA GLY A 252 5.75 -19.23 15.68
C GLY A 252 4.25 -18.93 15.89
N ALA A 253 3.91 -17.87 16.62
CA ALA A 253 2.53 -17.41 16.80
C ALA A 253 2.01 -16.51 15.65
N CYS A 254 2.90 -16.04 14.76
CA CYS A 254 2.58 -15.05 13.73
C CYS A 254 2.61 -15.64 12.32
N ASP A 255 3.58 -16.50 12.03
CA ASP A 255 3.82 -17.01 10.69
C ASP A 255 2.94 -18.24 10.43
N VAL A 256 1.81 -18.00 9.79
CA VAL A 256 0.83 -19.04 9.41
C VAL A 256 1.49 -20.03 8.45
N GLY A 257 1.39 -21.34 8.70
CA GLY A 257 2.01 -22.36 7.86
C GLY A 257 2.44 -23.58 8.68
N ARG A 258 3.42 -24.35 8.19
CA ARG A 258 3.93 -25.53 8.92
C ARG A 258 4.57 -25.20 10.26
N ASP A 259 5.17 -24.02 10.37
CA ASP A 259 5.86 -23.55 11.57
C ASP A 259 4.91 -22.80 12.52
N PHE A 260 3.60 -22.77 12.23
CA PHE A 260 2.60 -22.13 13.08
C PHE A 260 2.40 -22.97 14.36
N ALA A 261 2.70 -22.38 15.49
CA ALA A 261 2.61 -23.03 16.80
C ALA A 261 1.32 -22.61 17.49
N ASP A 262 0.34 -23.51 17.53
CA ASP A 262 -0.97 -23.25 18.15
C ASP A 262 -0.85 -22.86 19.63
N ASP A 263 0.06 -23.49 20.36
CA ASP A 263 0.29 -23.19 21.78
C ASP A 263 0.87 -21.78 21.96
N GLU A 264 1.83 -21.37 21.12
CA GLU A 264 2.37 -20.01 21.13
C GLU A 264 1.31 -18.98 20.72
N ARG A 265 0.44 -19.33 19.75
CA ARG A 265 -0.67 -18.47 19.32
C ARG A 265 -1.67 -18.24 20.44
N GLN A 266 -2.07 -19.30 21.14
CA GLN A 266 -3.00 -19.20 22.26
C GLN A 266 -2.41 -18.36 23.39
N GLY A 267 -1.12 -18.55 23.70
CA GLY A 267 -0.39 -17.72 24.65
C GLY A 267 -0.38 -16.25 24.25
N ALA A 268 -0.02 -15.94 23.00
CA ALA A 268 -0.01 -14.58 22.47
C ALA A 268 -1.39 -13.90 22.50
N GLU A 269 -2.45 -14.63 22.17
CA GLU A 269 -3.82 -14.12 22.25
C GLU A 269 -4.21 -13.82 23.70
N HIS A 270 -3.83 -14.71 24.64
CA HIS A 270 -4.03 -14.49 26.07
C HIS A 270 -3.25 -13.27 26.58
N ASP A 271 -1.99 -13.12 26.21
CA ASP A 271 -1.15 -12.00 26.63
C ASP A 271 -1.71 -10.67 26.12
N TRP A 272 -2.16 -10.62 24.86
CA TRP A 272 -2.83 -9.45 24.31
C TRP A 272 -4.07 -9.06 25.13
N TYR A 273 -4.84 -10.04 25.63
CA TYR A 273 -5.98 -9.81 26.52
C TYR A 273 -5.59 -9.16 27.84
N GLN A 274 -4.44 -9.53 28.40
CA GLN A 274 -3.98 -8.99 29.67
C GLN A 274 -3.39 -7.59 29.54
N VAL A 275 -2.65 -7.33 28.45
CA VAL A 275 -1.93 -6.06 28.27
C VAL A 275 -2.91 -4.92 27.94
N ASN A 276 -3.90 -5.14 27.08
CA ASN A 276 -4.82 -4.09 26.64
C ASN A 276 -6.29 -4.54 26.57
N PRO A 277 -6.94 -4.88 27.71
CA PRO A 277 -8.30 -5.43 27.74
C PRO A 277 -9.35 -4.47 27.15
N ALA A 278 -9.16 -3.15 27.32
CA ALA A 278 -10.06 -2.15 26.77
C ALA A 278 -10.02 -2.10 25.24
N LEU A 279 -8.80 -2.15 24.66
CA LEU A 279 -8.59 -2.15 23.22
C LEU A 279 -9.11 -3.44 22.58
N GLN A 280 -8.83 -4.58 23.21
CA GLN A 280 -9.35 -5.85 22.72
C GLN A 280 -10.88 -5.86 22.67
N LYS A 281 -11.52 -5.41 23.75
CA LYS A 281 -12.98 -5.31 23.79
C LYS A 281 -13.50 -4.40 22.68
N GLN A 282 -12.84 -3.28 22.45
CA GLN A 282 -13.19 -2.36 21.36
C GLN A 282 -13.08 -3.03 19.97
N VAL A 283 -11.97 -3.73 19.70
CA VAL A 283 -11.77 -4.46 18.43
C VAL A 283 -12.83 -5.55 18.26
N GLY A 284 -13.09 -6.33 19.31
CA GLY A 284 -14.11 -7.39 19.32
C GLY A 284 -15.53 -6.86 19.11
N ASP A 285 -15.90 -5.77 19.78
CA ASP A 285 -17.22 -5.14 19.65
C ASP A 285 -17.46 -4.63 18.21
N ILE A 286 -16.45 -4.03 17.58
CA ILE A 286 -16.52 -3.52 16.20
C ILE A 286 -16.60 -4.68 15.20
N ARG A 287 -15.74 -5.69 15.36
CA ARG A 287 -15.78 -6.90 14.52
C ARG A 287 -17.16 -7.57 14.58
N ASN A 288 -17.67 -7.80 15.78
CA ASN A 288 -18.94 -8.49 15.98
C ASN A 288 -20.12 -7.69 15.45
N ASP A 289 -20.10 -6.35 15.55
CA ASP A 289 -21.14 -5.48 14.94
C ASP A 289 -21.18 -5.66 13.42
N ILE A 290 -20.02 -5.71 12.76
CA ILE A 290 -19.90 -5.92 11.30
C ILE A 290 -20.28 -7.34 10.89
N GLU A 291 -19.63 -8.35 11.47
CA GLU A 291 -19.77 -9.77 11.07
C GLU A 291 -21.17 -10.32 11.34
N HIS A 292 -21.85 -9.80 12.38
CA HIS A 292 -23.24 -10.13 12.66
C HIS A 292 -24.21 -9.11 12.05
N GLY A 293 -23.79 -8.27 11.10
CA GLY A 293 -24.69 -7.36 10.36
C GLY A 293 -25.56 -6.47 11.25
N GLY A 294 -25.08 -6.08 12.43
CA GLY A 294 -25.82 -5.26 13.39
C GLY A 294 -26.91 -5.97 14.19
N PHE A 295 -26.97 -7.31 14.23
CA PHE A 295 -27.93 -8.07 15.05
C PHE A 295 -27.64 -7.96 16.56
N ARG A 296 -27.87 -6.76 17.14
CA ARG A 296 -27.71 -6.43 18.57
C ARG A 296 -28.69 -5.34 18.99
N LYS A 297 -28.83 -5.12 20.31
CA LYS A 297 -29.80 -4.14 20.87
C LYS A 297 -29.61 -2.71 20.33
N GLN A 298 -28.36 -2.30 20.12
CA GLN A 298 -28.00 -0.96 19.65
C GLN A 298 -26.83 -1.08 18.64
N PRO A 299 -27.12 -1.35 17.36
CA PRO A 299 -26.09 -1.42 16.33
C PRO A 299 -25.50 -0.04 16.07
N LEU A 300 -24.25 -0.01 15.61
CA LEU A 300 -23.63 1.22 15.16
C LEU A 300 -24.23 1.67 13.82
N ALA A 301 -24.46 2.97 13.68
CA ALA A 301 -24.76 3.54 12.36
C ALA A 301 -23.56 3.34 11.43
N GLY A 302 -23.80 3.11 10.14
CA GLY A 302 -22.72 2.80 9.17
C GLY A 302 -21.61 3.86 9.12
N SER A 303 -21.93 5.15 9.25
CA SER A 303 -20.94 6.23 9.31
C SER A 303 -20.09 6.18 10.58
N ALA A 304 -20.69 5.85 11.73
CA ALA A 304 -19.99 5.68 13.00
C ALA A 304 -19.10 4.44 12.98
N LEU A 305 -19.57 3.34 12.40
CA LEU A 305 -18.81 2.11 12.24
C LEU A 305 -17.59 2.33 11.35
N LYS A 306 -17.77 2.94 10.16
CA LYS A 306 -16.68 3.36 9.27
C LYS A 306 -15.63 4.19 10.00
N LYS A 307 -16.06 5.22 10.74
CA LYS A 307 -15.14 6.07 11.50
C LYS A 307 -14.34 5.26 12.53
N ARG A 308 -15.01 4.40 13.30
CA ARG A 308 -14.35 3.57 14.32
C ARG A 308 -13.35 2.58 13.72
N VAL A 309 -13.61 2.04 12.54
CA VAL A 309 -12.66 1.16 11.84
C VAL A 309 -11.44 1.95 11.39
N ILE A 310 -11.61 3.15 10.82
CA ILE A 310 -10.49 4.03 10.47
C ILE A 310 -9.66 4.37 11.72
N ASP A 311 -10.31 4.79 12.80
CA ASP A 311 -9.63 5.09 14.07
C ASP A 311 -8.86 3.87 14.62
N LEU A 312 -9.38 2.64 14.43
CA LEU A 312 -8.67 1.41 14.82
C LEU A 312 -7.43 1.15 13.95
N VAL A 313 -7.52 1.35 12.64
CA VAL A 313 -6.39 1.20 11.72
C VAL A 313 -5.29 2.22 12.06
N ASP A 314 -5.66 3.48 12.29
CA ASP A 314 -4.71 4.54 12.67
C ASP A 314 -4.01 4.24 14.00
N ARG A 315 -4.75 3.74 15.00
CA ARG A 315 -4.17 3.30 16.28
C ARG A 315 -3.26 2.09 16.11
N PHE A 316 -3.63 1.15 15.23
CA PHE A 316 -2.80 -0.01 14.93
C PHE A 316 -1.48 0.43 14.29
N ALA A 317 -1.51 1.34 13.32
CA ALA A 317 -0.30 1.91 12.71
C ALA A 317 0.68 2.53 13.73
N GLN A 318 0.15 3.11 14.81
CA GLN A 318 0.94 3.73 15.88
C GLN A 318 1.42 2.73 16.94
N ALA A 319 0.85 1.52 17.00
CA ALA A 319 1.06 0.59 18.09
C ALA A 319 2.48 0.02 18.15
N GLN A 320 3.22 -0.03 17.04
CA GLN A 320 4.61 -0.49 17.05
C GLN A 320 5.59 0.48 17.69
N ALA A 321 5.34 1.80 17.61
CA ALA A 321 6.13 2.78 18.34
C ALA A 321 5.99 2.58 19.85
N VAL A 322 4.79 2.20 20.31
CA VAL A 322 4.48 1.90 21.70
C VAL A 322 5.00 0.51 22.12
N ALA A 323 4.83 -0.52 21.30
CA ALA A 323 5.34 -1.87 21.59
C ALA A 323 6.88 -1.92 21.62
N SER A 324 7.56 -1.12 20.80
CA SER A 324 9.02 -0.95 20.87
C SER A 324 9.46 -0.25 22.17
N SER A 325 8.55 0.48 22.83
CA SER A 325 8.77 1.10 24.14
C SER A 325 8.32 0.22 25.32
N GLU A 326 7.37 -0.70 25.13
CA GLU A 326 6.76 -1.52 26.20
C GLU A 326 7.23 -2.99 26.24
N HIS A 327 7.67 -3.59 25.13
CA HIS A 327 8.11 -5.00 25.06
C HIS A 327 9.61 -5.23 25.28
N ARG A 328 10.39 -4.18 25.57
CA ARG A 328 11.66 -4.37 26.24
C ARG A 328 11.37 -4.38 27.74
N LYS A 329 11.20 -5.56 28.35
CA LYS A 329 11.62 -5.68 29.75
C LYS A 329 13.09 -5.22 29.73
N PRO A 330 13.43 -4.06 30.28
CA PRO A 330 14.79 -3.60 30.21
C PRO A 330 15.54 -4.50 31.19
N THR A 331 16.29 -5.44 30.65
CA THR A 331 17.25 -6.21 31.46
C THR A 331 18.40 -5.32 31.91
N GLY A 332 18.47 -4.07 31.41
CA GLY A 332 19.40 -3.03 31.81
C GLY A 332 18.70 -1.85 32.51
N LYS A 333 19.49 -1.01 33.16
CA LYS A 333 19.04 0.20 33.86
C LYS A 333 18.91 1.38 32.90
N THR A 334 18.00 2.29 33.21
CA THR A 334 17.85 3.59 32.54
C THR A 334 18.56 4.68 33.32
N PHE A 335 19.65 5.22 32.76
CA PHE A 335 20.41 6.34 33.29
C PHE A 335 19.94 7.65 32.66
N PHE A 336 19.64 8.65 33.48
CA PHE A 336 19.45 10.02 33.01
C PHE A 336 20.66 10.85 33.42
N VAL A 337 21.40 11.38 32.46
CA VAL A 337 22.65 12.12 32.67
C VAL A 337 22.41 13.60 32.43
N SER A 338 22.25 14.35 33.52
CA SER A 338 22.12 15.80 33.42
C SER A 338 22.42 16.47 34.75
N ARG A 339 23.11 17.61 34.68
CA ARG A 339 23.33 18.51 35.82
C ARG A 339 22.24 19.58 35.97
N HIS A 340 21.35 19.70 34.99
CA HIS A 340 20.41 20.81 34.85
C HIS A 340 19.04 20.47 35.44
N ALA A 341 18.56 21.27 36.39
CA ALA A 341 17.31 21.02 37.09
C ALA A 341 16.10 21.03 36.15
N GLY A 342 16.09 21.91 35.14
CA GLY A 342 15.03 21.97 34.15
C GLY A 342 14.92 20.71 33.29
N ALA A 343 16.05 20.10 32.92
CA ALA A 343 16.06 18.85 32.15
C ALA A 343 15.50 17.67 32.95
N VAL A 344 15.82 17.59 34.24
CA VAL A 344 15.29 16.56 35.14
C VAL A 344 13.79 16.73 35.34
N LEU A 345 13.33 17.97 35.54
CA LEU A 345 11.91 18.27 35.69
C LEU A 345 11.14 18.03 34.38
N TRP A 346 11.70 18.43 33.24
CA TRP A 346 11.14 18.15 31.92
C TRP A 346 10.96 16.65 31.72
N ALA A 347 11.96 15.84 32.07
CA ALA A 347 11.88 14.39 31.94
C ALA A 347 10.80 13.77 32.83
N LYS A 348 10.65 14.25 34.07
CA LYS A 348 9.56 13.83 34.97
C LYS A 348 8.18 14.20 34.42
N ASN A 349 8.02 15.40 33.87
CA ASN A 349 6.76 15.88 33.30
C ASN A 349 6.33 15.04 32.08
N HIS A 350 7.30 14.48 31.36
CA HIS A 350 7.08 13.61 30.19
C HIS A 350 6.94 12.12 30.57
N GLY A 351 6.88 11.79 31.86
CA GLY A 351 6.70 10.42 32.32
C GLY A 351 7.88 9.49 32.03
N ILE A 352 9.08 10.04 31.81
CA ILE A 352 10.28 9.25 31.55
C ILE A 352 10.67 8.51 32.84
N VAL A 353 10.64 7.18 32.78
CA VAL A 353 11.06 6.32 33.89
C VAL A 353 12.59 6.25 33.91
N VAL A 354 13.19 6.70 35.01
CA VAL A 354 14.64 6.75 35.20
C VAL A 354 14.99 5.94 36.43
N ASP A 355 15.84 4.92 36.27
CA ASP A 355 16.34 4.12 37.39
C ASP A 355 17.44 4.86 38.16
N GLN A 356 18.28 5.61 37.45
CA GLN A 356 19.38 6.35 38.05
C GLN A 356 19.58 7.72 37.38
N HIS A 357 19.37 8.80 38.13
CA HIS A 357 19.78 10.15 37.71
C HIS A 357 21.22 10.40 38.17
N VAL A 358 22.11 10.71 37.23
CA VAL A 358 23.52 11.04 37.49
C VAL A 358 23.91 12.37 36.85
N ILE A 359 24.88 13.04 37.44
CA ILE A 359 25.45 14.30 36.92
C ILE A 359 26.57 14.00 35.92
N HIS A 360 27.35 12.95 36.20
CA HIS A 360 28.43 12.44 35.37
C HIS A 360 28.27 10.92 35.28
N LEU A 361 28.54 10.37 34.10
CA LEU A 361 28.48 8.94 33.82
C LEU A 361 29.80 8.52 33.18
N GLN A 362 30.47 7.53 33.77
CA GLN A 362 31.61 6.88 33.15
C GLN A 362 31.11 5.70 32.30
N PRO A 363 31.61 5.49 31.06
CA PRO A 363 31.15 4.41 30.20
C PRO A 363 31.27 3.01 30.85
N GLU A 364 32.18 2.80 31.78
CA GLU A 364 32.35 1.54 32.49
C GLU A 364 31.17 1.19 33.41
N GLU A 365 30.37 2.19 33.81
CA GLU A 365 29.19 2.03 34.65
C GLU A 365 27.98 1.46 33.90
N VAL A 366 28.02 1.45 32.56
CA VAL A 366 26.94 0.92 31.72
C VAL A 366 27.30 -0.45 31.14
N GLY A 367 26.32 -1.34 31.12
CA GLY A 367 26.36 -2.67 30.56
C GLY A 367 25.49 -2.84 29.32
N THR A 368 25.60 -3.99 28.67
CA THR A 368 24.79 -4.34 27.51
C THR A 368 23.31 -4.35 27.86
N GLY A 369 22.50 -3.61 27.11
CA GLY A 369 21.06 -3.48 27.33
C GLY A 369 20.62 -2.31 28.22
N ASP A 370 21.55 -1.58 28.85
CA ASP A 370 21.25 -0.33 29.55
C ASP A 370 20.83 0.77 28.56
N THR A 371 20.08 1.76 29.06
CA THR A 371 19.69 2.95 28.29
C THR A 371 20.26 4.20 28.94
N VAL A 372 20.96 5.03 28.18
CA VAL A 372 21.52 6.30 28.64
C VAL A 372 20.82 7.45 27.93
N ILE A 373 20.18 8.31 28.71
CA ILE A 373 19.44 9.49 28.25
C ILE A 373 20.18 10.75 28.71
N GLY A 374 20.54 11.65 27.80
CA GLY A 374 21.17 12.93 28.18
C GLY A 374 21.86 13.63 27.02
N SER A 375 22.64 14.67 27.31
CA SER A 375 23.50 15.33 26.32
C SER A 375 24.96 15.10 26.72
N LEU A 376 25.60 14.09 26.12
CA LEU A 376 26.95 13.67 26.48
C LEU A 376 27.98 14.06 25.39
N PRO A 377 29.25 14.27 25.75
CA PRO A 377 30.34 14.34 24.80
C PRO A 377 30.37 13.12 23.86
N VAL A 378 30.53 13.36 22.56
CA VAL A 378 30.43 12.34 21.50
C VAL A 378 31.33 11.11 21.70
N HIS A 379 32.51 11.30 22.31
CA HIS A 379 33.43 10.19 22.60
C HIS A 379 32.90 9.24 23.70
N LEU A 380 32.17 9.77 24.69
CA LEU A 380 31.50 8.95 25.70
C LEU A 380 30.32 8.20 25.09
N VAL A 381 29.57 8.84 24.21
CA VAL A 381 28.47 8.20 23.48
C VAL A 381 29.00 7.01 22.67
N ALA A 382 30.11 7.19 21.94
CA ALA A 382 30.74 6.11 21.20
C ALA A 382 31.15 4.92 22.10
N ALA A 383 31.73 5.21 23.28
CA ALA A 383 32.10 4.17 24.24
C ALA A 383 30.88 3.44 24.84
N ILE A 384 29.79 4.16 25.12
CA ILE A 384 28.51 3.60 25.57
C ILE A 384 27.91 2.67 24.50
N CYS A 385 27.84 3.13 23.25
CA CYS A 385 27.33 2.32 22.13
C CYS A 385 28.17 1.06 21.91
N GLN A 386 29.51 1.17 22.00
CA GLN A 386 30.42 0.01 21.86
C GLN A 386 30.19 -1.06 22.93
N ARG A 387 29.70 -0.69 24.11
CA ARG A 387 29.37 -1.61 25.21
C ARG A 387 27.99 -2.26 25.07
N GLY A 388 27.26 -1.95 24.00
CA GLY A 388 25.93 -2.48 23.72
C GLY A 388 24.81 -1.82 24.53
N ALA A 389 25.06 -0.62 25.06
CA ALA A 389 24.03 0.21 25.67
C ALA A 389 23.38 1.13 24.62
N GLN A 390 22.09 1.43 24.80
CA GLN A 390 21.34 2.33 23.94
C GLN A 390 21.58 3.78 24.39
N TYR A 391 21.91 4.66 23.46
CA TYR A 391 22.03 6.10 23.73
C TYR A 391 20.87 6.89 23.13
N ILE A 392 20.26 7.74 23.95
CA ILE A 392 19.19 8.65 23.58
C ILE A 392 19.61 10.07 23.94
N ASN A 393 19.77 10.92 22.93
CA ASN A 393 20.14 12.31 23.13
C ASN A 393 18.92 13.14 23.53
N LEU A 394 19.09 14.01 24.53
CA LEU A 394 18.17 15.10 24.77
C LEU A 394 18.51 16.27 23.84
N SER A 395 17.76 16.39 22.75
CA SER A 395 17.93 17.39 21.71
C SER A 395 16.95 18.54 21.89
N MET A 396 17.33 19.74 21.47
CA MET A 396 16.47 20.93 21.48
C MET A 396 16.97 21.95 20.46
N ASP A 397 16.06 22.73 19.91
CA ASP A 397 16.35 23.75 18.91
C ASP A 397 16.61 25.09 19.62
N LEU A 398 17.83 25.26 20.13
CA LEU A 398 18.25 26.41 20.95
C LEU A 398 18.54 27.68 20.11
N PRO A 399 17.75 28.77 20.28
CA PRO A 399 18.06 30.09 19.77
C PRO A 399 19.39 30.63 20.33
N ARG A 400 20.08 31.49 19.57
CA ARG A 400 21.43 31.97 19.91
C ARG A 400 21.50 32.66 21.28
N ASP A 401 20.46 33.39 21.64
CA ASP A 401 20.30 34.15 22.88
C ASP A 401 20.04 33.28 24.12
N LEU A 402 19.59 32.03 23.92
CA LEU A 402 19.33 31.07 24.99
C LEU A 402 20.48 30.07 25.21
N ARG A 403 21.48 30.03 24.31
CA ARG A 403 22.65 29.15 24.45
C ARG A 403 23.48 29.54 25.68
N GLY A 404 23.87 28.53 26.46
CA GLY A 404 24.72 28.70 27.64
C GLY A 404 23.97 29.18 28.89
N ARG A 405 22.65 29.35 28.82
CA ARG A 405 21.79 29.61 29.99
C ARG A 405 21.19 28.32 30.52
N GLU A 406 20.91 28.27 31.81
CA GLU A 406 20.12 27.19 32.39
C GLU A 406 18.64 27.43 32.08
N LEU A 407 18.00 26.44 31.45
CA LEU A 407 16.60 26.50 31.04
C LEU A 407 15.70 25.81 32.06
N THR A 408 14.50 26.34 32.24
CA THR A 408 13.38 25.68 32.93
C THR A 408 12.72 24.63 32.03
N ALA A 409 11.91 23.73 32.61
CA ALA A 409 11.19 22.71 31.84
C ALA A 409 10.21 23.32 30.80
N GLU A 410 9.57 24.45 31.12
CA GLU A 410 8.69 25.15 30.18
C GLU A 410 9.46 25.81 29.03
N GLU A 411 10.65 26.33 29.28
CA GLU A 411 11.51 26.88 28.24
C GLU A 411 12.07 25.79 27.33
N MET A 412 12.36 24.61 27.89
CA MET A 412 12.74 23.44 27.10
C MET A 412 11.60 23.00 26.16
N GLU A 413 10.35 23.04 26.61
CA GLU A 413 9.18 22.77 25.77
C GLU A 413 9.09 23.76 24.59
N ARG A 414 9.30 25.06 24.87
CA ARG A 414 9.34 26.11 23.84
C ARG A 414 10.50 25.95 22.86
N CYS A 415 11.60 25.30 23.27
CA CYS A 415 12.75 24.99 22.43
C CYS A 415 12.61 23.62 21.73
N ALA A 416 11.41 23.03 21.67
CA ALA A 416 11.15 21.74 21.03
C ALA A 416 12.06 20.62 21.55
N ALA A 417 12.24 20.56 22.88
CA ALA A 417 12.98 19.49 23.52
C ALA A 417 12.40 18.13 23.16
N ARG A 418 13.26 17.19 22.75
CA ARG A 418 12.87 15.87 22.27
C ARG A 418 13.97 14.84 22.55
N LEU A 419 13.57 13.59 22.59
CA LEU A 419 14.48 12.45 22.72
C LEU A 419 14.74 11.83 21.35
N GLU A 420 16.01 11.67 21.00
CA GLU A 420 16.43 11.12 19.71
C GLU A 420 17.46 10.02 19.92
N SER A 421 17.25 8.84 19.33
CA SER A 421 18.20 7.73 19.44
C SER A 421 19.38 7.96 18.50
N PHE A 422 20.62 7.80 19.01
CA PHE A 422 21.83 7.88 18.20
C PHE A 422 22.71 6.64 18.39
N GLU A 423 23.33 6.20 17.30
CA GLU A 423 24.41 5.22 17.31
C GLU A 423 25.69 5.93 16.86
N VAL A 424 26.70 5.97 17.73
CA VAL A 424 27.97 6.67 17.46
C VAL A 424 29.10 5.65 17.41
N LEU A 425 29.90 5.71 16.35
CA LEU A 425 31.06 4.84 16.15
C LEU A 425 32.33 5.68 16.19
N ASN A 426 33.29 5.27 17.01
CA ASN A 426 34.64 5.82 16.97
C ASN A 426 35.41 5.19 15.80
N ARG A 427 36.06 6.01 14.95
CA ARG A 427 36.88 5.55 13.82
C ARG A 427 38.28 6.14 13.96
N GLU A 428 39.29 5.34 13.65
CA GLU A 428 40.66 5.84 13.59
C GLU A 428 40.79 6.90 12.48
N VAL A 429 41.46 7.99 12.82
CA VAL A 429 41.72 9.11 11.92
C VAL A 429 43.11 8.88 11.33
N SER A 430 43.22 8.82 10.00
CA SER A 430 44.52 8.70 9.34
C SER A 430 45.40 9.93 9.62
N PRO A 431 46.70 9.78 9.91
CA PRO A 431 47.62 10.92 10.10
C PRO A 431 47.68 11.88 8.90
N ASP A 432 47.38 11.38 7.69
CA ASP A 432 47.52 12.12 6.44
C ASP A 432 46.45 13.21 6.21
N ILE A 433 45.44 13.32 7.08
CA ILE A 433 44.33 14.28 6.92
C ILE A 433 44.77 15.74 7.16
N TRP A 434 45.90 15.94 7.85
CA TRP A 434 46.40 17.27 8.25
C TRP A 434 47.61 17.74 7.45
N THR A 435 48.14 16.91 6.56
CA THR A 435 49.24 17.26 5.66
C THR A 435 48.67 17.60 4.29
N GLY A 436 48.12 18.81 4.18
CA GLY A 436 47.77 19.49 2.94
C GLY A 436 48.74 20.63 2.66
#